data_AF-A0A0M9FTH0-F1
#
_entry.id   AF-A0A0M9FTH0-F1
#
_cell.length_a   1.000
_cell.length_b   1.000
_cell.length_c   1.000
_cell.angle_alpha   90.00
_cell.angle_beta   90.00
_cell.angle_gamma   90.00
#
_symmetry.space_group_name_H-M   'P 1'
#
loop_
_entity.id
_entity.type
_entity.pdbx_description
1 polymer ?
#
loop_
_entity_poly.entity_id
_entity_poly.type
_entity_poly.pdbx_seq_one_letter_code
_entity_poly.pdbx_strand_id
1 'polypeptide(L)'
;MLTERREVEEKKQALTLEAAANQAGLKATEDRILAILSTQGNILESEEAIEELDSSKEQSDRIAKRQEEIEAMERISDRTRNMFIPAAHLGAILFFCVTELANIDPMYQNSLQSYMSIFQEALMNSAKSSEVEERTEAINTTFKRSLYQRICRSLFARDQLLFSFTMSLKIYDVDPTLLRWVLMGDFEEEDHHAVPNPFTCLPELIWKLLRRAATQLDGFAHVTELVQQHAMFFMDFYESSNPLELELPGVLNDMSSIEKLVVVRCLRMDKVVPAIRNYVSETLGEYFVEPPLYALETVVDELSYDPSVPIILVLSPGADPNAELDRVAELRGMAQSKLFKLSRGQGQDVPACEMMDTGTKEGHWVFFFFAKLPPLLRLHAASVTQDRGLQRCGGQGAAAPQLPPVADVATE
;
A
#
# COMPACT_ATOMS: atom_id res chain seq x y z
N MET A 1 9.32 -13.09 -4.95
CA MET A 1 10.10 -14.28 -5.38
C MET A 1 9.81 -14.65 -6.82
N LEU A 2 8.56 -14.96 -7.22
CA LEU A 2 8.19 -15.32 -8.60
C LEU A 2 8.77 -14.40 -9.69
N THR A 3 8.70 -13.07 -9.49
CA THR A 3 9.20 -12.10 -10.47
C THR A 3 10.73 -11.91 -10.44
N GLU A 4 11.35 -12.03 -9.26
CA GLU A 4 12.77 -11.68 -9.06
C GLU A 4 13.70 -12.89 -9.23
N ARG A 5 13.26 -14.08 -8.82
CA ARG A 5 14.00 -15.35 -8.96
C ARG A 5 13.08 -16.46 -9.45
N ARG A 6 12.51 -16.27 -10.64
CA ARG A 6 11.57 -17.22 -11.27
C ARG A 6 12.12 -18.64 -11.29
N GLU A 7 13.39 -18.80 -11.67
CA GLU A 7 14.05 -20.11 -11.74
C GLU A 7 14.11 -20.84 -10.39
N VAL A 8 14.26 -20.11 -9.27
CA VAL A 8 14.32 -20.71 -7.93
C VAL A 8 12.92 -21.15 -7.50
N GLU A 9 11.89 -20.36 -7.82
CA GLU A 9 10.52 -20.68 -7.47
C GLU A 9 9.95 -21.83 -8.32
N GLU A 10 10.21 -21.84 -9.63
CA GLU A 10 9.83 -22.94 -10.52
C GLU A 10 10.52 -24.24 -10.09
N LYS A 11 11.80 -24.18 -9.74
CA LYS A 11 12.51 -25.32 -9.15
C LYS A 11 11.89 -25.73 -7.82
N LYS A 12 11.54 -24.80 -6.92
CA LYS A 12 10.87 -25.14 -5.66
C LYS A 12 9.55 -25.87 -5.89
N GLN A 13 8.69 -25.36 -6.79
CA GLN A 13 7.43 -26.02 -7.11
C GLN A 13 7.63 -27.43 -7.67
N ALA A 14 8.61 -27.61 -8.56
CA ALA A 14 8.97 -28.92 -9.09
C ALA A 14 9.46 -29.87 -7.97
N LEU A 15 10.32 -29.38 -7.07
CA LEU A 15 10.86 -30.15 -5.95
C LEU A 15 9.79 -30.50 -4.92
N THR A 16 8.80 -29.64 -4.68
CA THR A 16 7.67 -29.95 -3.80
C THR A 16 6.79 -31.07 -4.36
N LEU A 17 6.55 -31.06 -5.68
CA LEU A 17 5.84 -32.15 -6.36
C LEU A 17 6.65 -33.46 -6.32
N GLU A 18 7.97 -33.37 -6.52
CA GLU A 18 8.87 -34.52 -6.44
C GLU A 18 8.94 -35.10 -5.02
N ALA A 19 9.05 -34.26 -3.99
CA ALA A 19 9.04 -34.67 -2.58
C ALA A 19 7.74 -35.41 -2.22
N ALA A 20 6.60 -34.89 -2.66
CA ALA A 20 5.30 -35.55 -2.44
C ALA A 20 5.22 -36.92 -3.13
N ALA A 21 5.72 -37.02 -4.37
CA ALA A 21 5.79 -38.29 -5.10
C ALA A 21 6.74 -39.30 -4.44
N ASN A 22 7.89 -38.83 -3.95
CA ASN A 22 8.89 -39.64 -3.24
C ASN A 22 8.33 -40.18 -1.92
N GLN A 23 7.61 -39.36 -1.15
CA GLN A 23 6.98 -39.77 0.11
C GLN A 23 5.87 -40.81 -0.13
N ALA A 24 5.07 -40.63 -1.19
CA ALA A 24 4.08 -41.62 -1.59
C ALA A 24 4.74 -42.94 -2.05
N GLY A 25 5.87 -42.85 -2.78
CA GLY A 25 6.66 -44.00 -3.20
C GLY A 25 7.21 -44.79 -2.02
N LEU A 26 7.84 -44.12 -1.03
CA LEU A 26 8.33 -44.74 0.19
C LEU A 26 7.23 -45.52 0.93
N LYS A 27 6.06 -44.92 1.09
CA LYS A 27 4.92 -45.57 1.76
C LYS A 27 4.41 -46.78 0.99
N ALA A 28 4.29 -46.68 -0.34
CA ALA A 28 3.87 -47.81 -1.18
C ALA A 28 4.87 -48.98 -1.11
N THR A 29 6.17 -48.66 -1.04
CA THR A 29 7.23 -49.66 -0.86
C THR A 29 7.18 -50.29 0.53
N GLU A 30 6.94 -49.51 1.59
CA GLU A 30 6.75 -50.01 2.95
C GLU A 30 5.54 -50.95 3.06
N ASP A 31 4.40 -50.55 2.50
CA ASP A 31 3.18 -51.37 2.45
C ASP A 31 3.41 -52.69 1.69
N ARG A 32 4.22 -52.67 0.62
CA ARG A 32 4.56 -53.87 -0.17
C ARG A 32 5.49 -54.82 0.59
N ILE A 33 6.48 -54.30 1.32
CA ILE A 33 7.31 -55.10 2.22
C ILE A 33 6.45 -55.73 3.33
N LEU A 34 5.58 -54.95 3.97
CA LEU A 34 4.67 -55.45 5.01
C LEU A 34 3.75 -56.55 4.49
N ALA A 35 3.25 -56.43 3.26
CA ALA A 35 2.44 -57.46 2.62
C ALA A 35 3.23 -58.76 2.45
N ILE A 36 4.44 -58.70 1.88
CA ILE A 36 5.31 -59.87 1.67
C ILE A 36 5.64 -60.56 2.99
N LEU A 37 6.01 -59.78 4.01
CA LEU A 37 6.31 -60.25 5.37
C LEU A 37 5.09 -60.89 6.06
N SER A 38 3.87 -60.44 5.75
CA SER A 38 2.64 -60.98 6.34
C SER A 38 2.17 -62.29 5.70
N THR A 39 2.57 -62.58 4.45
CA THR A 39 2.08 -63.75 3.69
C THR A 39 2.94 -65.01 3.81
N GLN A 40 4.22 -64.91 4.18
CA GLN A 40 5.13 -66.06 4.18
C GLN A 40 5.58 -66.53 5.56
N GLY A 41 5.47 -67.85 5.81
CA GLY A 41 5.93 -68.49 7.05
C GLY A 41 7.41 -68.89 7.07
N ASN A 42 8.11 -68.84 5.93
CA ASN A 42 9.56 -69.10 5.83
C ASN A 42 10.24 -68.13 4.84
N ILE A 43 10.48 -66.90 5.30
CA ILE A 43 11.03 -65.77 4.53
C ILE A 43 12.42 -66.04 3.91
N LEU A 44 13.20 -66.95 4.49
CA LEU A 44 14.58 -67.21 4.06
C LEU A 44 14.70 -68.04 2.76
N GLU A 45 13.60 -68.63 2.28
CA GLU A 45 13.59 -69.52 1.11
C GLU A 45 12.92 -68.90 -0.13
N SER A 46 12.32 -67.71 -0.02
CA SER A 46 11.62 -67.08 -1.13
C SER A 46 12.52 -66.11 -1.88
N GLU A 47 13.07 -66.58 -3.00
CA GLU A 47 13.87 -65.78 -3.94
C GLU A 47 13.17 -64.47 -4.36
N GLU A 48 11.86 -64.54 -4.62
CA GLU A 48 11.01 -63.38 -4.95
C GLU A 48 10.93 -62.32 -3.83
N ALA A 49 10.99 -62.76 -2.56
CA ALA A 49 10.97 -61.84 -1.43
C ALA A 49 12.32 -61.14 -1.25
N ILE A 50 13.42 -61.82 -1.59
CA ILE A 50 14.78 -61.27 -1.54
C ILE A 50 14.98 -60.24 -2.66
N GLU A 51 14.56 -60.55 -3.89
CA GLU A 51 14.66 -59.62 -5.03
C GLU A 51 13.85 -58.34 -4.82
N GLU A 52 12.60 -58.44 -4.34
CA GLU A 52 11.78 -57.25 -4.08
C GLU A 52 12.33 -56.42 -2.91
N LEU A 53 12.95 -57.05 -1.90
CA LEU A 53 13.59 -56.35 -0.79
C LEU A 53 14.85 -55.59 -1.23
N ASP A 54 15.67 -56.19 -2.09
CA ASP A 54 16.86 -55.53 -2.66
C ASP A 54 16.46 -54.38 -3.59
N SER A 55 15.46 -54.58 -4.46
CA SER A 55 14.92 -53.51 -5.32
C SER A 55 14.33 -52.35 -4.50
N SER A 56 13.60 -52.69 -3.44
CA SER A 56 13.03 -51.74 -2.48
C SER A 56 14.10 -50.94 -1.75
N LYS A 57 15.19 -51.59 -1.34
CA LYS A 57 16.34 -50.93 -0.70
C LYS A 57 17.02 -49.96 -1.65
N GLU A 58 17.30 -50.36 -2.89
CA GLU A 58 17.89 -49.46 -3.89
C GLU A 58 16.98 -48.26 -4.19
N GLN A 59 15.66 -48.47 -4.28
CA GLN A 59 14.71 -47.39 -4.48
C GLN A 59 14.67 -46.44 -3.28
N SER A 60 14.71 -46.97 -2.06
CA SER A 60 14.72 -46.19 -0.82
C SER A 60 15.99 -45.35 -0.69
N ASP A 61 17.16 -45.92 -0.99
CA ASP A 61 18.45 -45.21 -0.98
C ASP A 61 18.48 -44.07 -2.03
N ARG A 62 17.92 -44.32 -3.21
CA ARG A 62 17.77 -43.30 -4.27
C ARG A 62 16.85 -42.16 -3.84
N ILE A 63 15.71 -42.49 -3.21
CA ILE A 63 14.77 -41.49 -2.71
C ILE A 63 15.41 -40.68 -1.59
N ALA A 64 16.12 -41.32 -0.65
CA ALA A 64 16.80 -40.65 0.45
C ALA A 64 17.83 -39.62 -0.05
N LYS A 65 18.65 -40.00 -1.03
CA LYS A 65 19.63 -39.07 -1.63
C LYS A 65 18.96 -37.88 -2.32
N ARG A 66 17.90 -38.12 -3.09
CA ARG A 66 17.14 -37.02 -3.73
C ARG A 66 16.47 -36.11 -2.72
N GLN A 67 15.97 -36.67 -1.62
CA GLN A 67 15.35 -35.90 -0.55
C GLN A 67 16.35 -34.95 0.11
N GLU A 68 17.59 -35.40 0.32
CA GLU A 68 18.67 -34.54 0.85
C GLU A 68 18.98 -33.36 -0.09
N GLU A 69 19.02 -33.60 -1.41
CA GLU A 69 19.20 -32.55 -2.43
C GLU A 69 18.03 -31.55 -2.44
N ILE A 70 16.79 -32.04 -2.34
CA ILE A 70 15.57 -31.21 -2.24
C ILE A 70 15.64 -30.32 -1.01
N GLU A 71 15.92 -30.88 0.17
CA GLU A 71 15.99 -30.13 1.43
C GLU A 71 17.09 -29.07 1.41
N ALA A 72 18.25 -29.39 0.83
CA ALA A 72 19.34 -28.42 0.67
C ALA A 72 18.91 -27.23 -0.21
N MET A 73 18.22 -27.50 -1.31
CA MET A 73 17.70 -26.45 -2.20
C MET A 73 16.57 -25.64 -1.55
N GLU A 74 15.66 -26.29 -0.81
CA GLU A 74 14.61 -25.60 -0.05
C GLU A 74 15.20 -24.63 0.98
N ARG A 75 16.24 -25.04 1.71
CA ARG A 75 16.96 -24.15 2.64
C ARG A 75 17.52 -22.91 1.95
N ILE A 76 18.10 -23.06 0.76
CA ILE A 76 18.64 -21.94 -0.03
C ILE A 76 17.51 -21.03 -0.54
N SER A 77 16.41 -21.63 -1.00
CA SER A 77 15.24 -20.90 -1.48
C SER A 77 14.58 -20.10 -0.37
N ASP A 78 14.38 -20.70 0.81
CA ASP A 78 13.75 -20.04 1.95
C ASP A 78 14.65 -18.94 2.51
N ARG A 79 15.98 -19.16 2.54
CA ARG A 79 16.94 -18.10 2.87
C ARG A 79 16.79 -16.90 1.93
N THR A 80 16.72 -17.16 0.63
CA THR A 80 16.54 -16.09 -0.39
C THR A 80 15.19 -15.39 -0.25
N ARG A 81 14.12 -16.15 0.05
CA ARG A 81 12.79 -15.59 0.31
C ARG A 81 12.80 -14.63 1.50
N ASN A 82 13.46 -15.04 2.58
CA ASN A 82 13.49 -14.29 3.83
C ASN A 82 14.11 -12.90 3.65
N MET A 83 15.05 -12.76 2.71
CA MET A 83 15.66 -11.46 2.39
C MET A 83 14.67 -10.45 1.80
N PHE A 84 13.59 -10.92 1.14
CA PHE A 84 12.55 -10.05 0.57
C PHE A 84 11.32 -9.84 1.47
N ILE A 85 11.26 -10.52 2.63
CA ILE A 85 10.16 -10.35 3.60
C ILE A 85 9.99 -8.88 4.04
N PRO A 86 11.07 -8.11 4.32
CA PRO A 86 10.93 -6.71 4.71
C PRO A 86 10.20 -5.85 3.66
N ALA A 87 10.47 -6.04 2.37
CA ALA A 87 9.74 -5.36 1.30
C ALA A 87 8.27 -5.79 1.24
N ALA A 88 7.98 -7.08 1.45
CA ALA A 88 6.60 -7.57 1.52
C ALA A 88 5.84 -6.98 2.72
N HIS A 89 6.52 -6.82 3.86
CA HIS A 89 5.96 -6.19 5.06
C HIS A 89 5.61 -4.71 4.81
N LEU A 90 6.53 -3.95 4.19
CA LEU A 90 6.25 -2.58 3.76
C LEU A 90 5.04 -2.53 2.81
N GLY A 91 4.99 -3.45 1.83
CA GLY A 91 3.86 -3.60 0.93
C GLY A 91 2.54 -3.90 1.64
N ALA A 92 2.55 -4.67 2.73
CA ALA A 92 1.35 -4.92 3.52
C ALA A 92 0.92 -3.67 4.33
N ILE A 93 1.86 -2.99 4.99
CA ILE A 93 1.59 -1.76 5.74
C ILE A 93 0.93 -0.70 4.84
N LEU A 94 1.51 -0.48 3.66
CA LEU A 94 1.02 0.53 2.73
C LEU A 94 -0.33 0.17 2.12
N PHE A 95 -0.61 -1.12 1.94
CA PHE A 95 -1.93 -1.58 1.52
C PHE A 95 -2.99 -1.18 2.53
N PHE A 96 -2.76 -1.47 3.82
CA PHE A 96 -3.70 -1.09 4.87
C PHE A 96 -3.88 0.43 4.97
N CYS A 97 -2.78 1.20 4.86
CA CYS A 97 -2.83 2.66 4.79
C CYS A 97 -3.78 3.15 3.68
N VAL A 98 -3.68 2.57 2.47
CA VAL A 98 -4.55 2.94 1.34
C VAL A 98 -6.00 2.51 1.57
N THR A 99 -6.25 1.32 2.13
CA THR A 99 -7.62 0.86 2.38
C THR A 99 -8.33 1.67 3.48
N GLU A 100 -7.57 2.20 4.45
CA GLU A 100 -8.09 3.04 5.53
C GLU A 100 -8.53 4.43 5.03
N LEU A 101 -8.10 4.87 3.84
CA LEU A 101 -8.52 6.15 3.25
C LEU A 101 -10.03 6.24 3.00
N ALA A 102 -10.69 5.09 2.77
CA ALA A 102 -12.14 5.04 2.62
C ALA A 102 -12.91 5.48 3.88
N ASN A 103 -12.24 5.52 5.05
CA ASN A 103 -12.82 6.06 6.29
C ASN A 103 -12.85 7.58 6.30
N ILE A 104 -12.04 8.25 5.46
CA ILE A 104 -12.02 9.71 5.31
C ILE A 104 -13.13 10.13 4.33
N ASP A 105 -13.10 9.53 3.14
CA ASP A 105 -14.11 9.76 2.10
C ASP A 105 -14.41 8.43 1.38
N PRO A 106 -15.69 8.03 1.25
CA PRO A 106 -16.08 6.82 0.52
C PRO A 106 -15.60 6.76 -0.93
N MET A 107 -15.23 7.89 -1.54
CA MET A 107 -14.64 7.95 -2.88
C MET A 107 -13.21 7.39 -2.94
N TYR A 108 -12.49 7.30 -1.82
CA TYR A 108 -11.10 6.85 -1.75
C TYR A 108 -10.95 5.32 -1.74
N GLN A 109 -11.82 4.63 -2.49
CA GLN A 109 -11.79 3.18 -2.63
C GLN A 109 -10.75 2.75 -3.65
N ASN A 110 -9.92 1.79 -3.25
CA ASN A 110 -8.91 1.16 -4.11
C ASN A 110 -9.05 -0.35 -4.03
N SER A 111 -8.99 -1.03 -5.18
CA SER A 111 -9.03 -2.49 -5.22
C SER A 111 -7.64 -3.08 -4.96
N LEU A 112 -7.61 -4.29 -4.37
CA LEU A 112 -6.36 -5.05 -4.24
C LEU A 112 -5.69 -5.27 -5.59
N GLN A 113 -6.46 -5.49 -6.65
CA GLN A 113 -5.93 -5.67 -8.00
C GLN A 113 -5.20 -4.42 -8.50
N SER A 114 -5.77 -3.23 -8.28
CA SER A 114 -5.11 -1.96 -8.63
C SER A 114 -3.86 -1.72 -7.79
N TYR A 115 -3.88 -2.11 -6.52
CA TYR A 115 -2.70 -2.01 -5.66
C TYR A 115 -1.57 -2.93 -6.14
N MET A 116 -1.92 -4.17 -6.48
CA MET A 116 -0.98 -5.16 -6.99
C MET A 116 -0.37 -4.74 -8.34
N SER A 117 -1.13 -4.09 -9.22
CA SER A 117 -0.59 -3.60 -10.49
C SER A 117 0.46 -2.50 -10.27
N ILE A 118 0.23 -1.58 -9.32
CA ILE A 118 1.24 -0.57 -8.92
C ILE A 118 2.51 -1.23 -8.39
N PHE A 119 2.35 -2.26 -7.54
CA PHE A 119 3.49 -2.97 -6.98
C PHE A 119 4.29 -3.71 -8.06
N GLN A 120 3.61 -4.38 -8.99
CA GLN A 120 4.24 -5.08 -10.11
C GLN A 120 4.98 -4.10 -11.05
N GLU A 121 4.36 -2.97 -11.36
CA GLU A 121 4.98 -1.91 -12.15
C GLU A 121 6.25 -1.37 -11.46
N ALA A 122 6.19 -1.12 -10.15
CA ALA A 122 7.35 -0.70 -9.37
C ALA A 122 8.45 -1.75 -9.31
N LEU A 123 8.13 -3.05 -9.28
CA LEU A 123 9.12 -4.13 -9.38
C LEU A 123 9.81 -4.13 -10.74
N MET A 124 9.08 -3.90 -11.82
CA MET A 124 9.62 -3.87 -13.17
C MET A 124 10.51 -2.65 -13.41
N ASN A 125 10.06 -1.48 -12.98
CA ASN A 125 10.69 -0.19 -13.28
C ASN A 125 11.80 0.21 -12.31
N SER A 126 11.90 -0.43 -11.14
CA SER A 126 12.96 -0.16 -10.17
C SER A 126 14.33 -0.63 -10.65
N ALA A 127 15.38 0.06 -10.23
CA ALA A 127 16.76 -0.25 -10.58
C ALA A 127 17.13 -1.69 -10.19
N LYS A 128 17.73 -2.43 -11.13
CA LYS A 128 18.19 -3.81 -10.91
C LYS A 128 19.54 -3.77 -10.20
N SER A 129 19.71 -4.61 -9.18
CA SER A 129 20.99 -4.85 -8.50
C SER A 129 21.16 -6.35 -8.24
N SER A 130 22.41 -6.81 -8.20
CA SER A 130 22.75 -8.18 -7.79
C SER A 130 22.65 -8.35 -6.27
N GLU A 131 22.87 -7.28 -5.51
CA GLU A 131 22.80 -7.25 -4.07
C GLU A 131 21.34 -7.10 -3.61
N VAL A 132 20.91 -7.97 -2.71
CA VAL A 132 19.50 -8.06 -2.32
C VAL A 132 19.07 -6.86 -1.51
N GLU A 133 19.94 -6.33 -0.63
CA GLU A 133 19.66 -5.13 0.15
C GLU A 133 19.44 -3.91 -0.77
N GLU A 134 20.36 -3.66 -1.70
CA GLU A 134 20.24 -2.54 -2.66
C GLU A 134 19.01 -2.70 -3.55
N ARG A 135 18.74 -3.93 -4.03
CA ARG A 135 17.55 -4.23 -4.82
C ARG A 135 16.28 -3.96 -4.04
N THR A 136 16.23 -4.36 -2.77
CA THR A 136 15.08 -4.17 -1.87
C THR A 136 14.82 -2.69 -1.64
N GLU A 137 15.87 -1.89 -1.40
CA GLU A 137 15.73 -0.45 -1.21
C GLU A 137 15.27 0.27 -2.49
N ALA A 138 15.80 -0.13 -3.65
CA ALA A 138 15.37 0.39 -4.94
C ALA A 138 13.89 0.08 -5.22
N ILE A 139 13.43 -1.14 -4.93
CA ILE A 139 12.03 -1.54 -5.02
C ILE A 139 11.18 -0.68 -4.08
N ASN A 140 11.55 -0.59 -2.80
CA ASN A 140 10.81 0.16 -1.79
C ASN A 140 10.68 1.63 -2.17
N THR A 141 11.78 2.27 -2.61
CA THR A 141 11.77 3.67 -3.03
C THR A 141 10.88 3.90 -4.25
N THR A 142 11.01 3.05 -5.28
CA THR A 142 10.19 3.16 -6.50
C THR A 142 8.71 2.91 -6.20
N PHE A 143 8.43 1.92 -5.35
CA PHE A 143 7.07 1.57 -4.96
C PHE A 143 6.40 2.68 -4.14
N LYS A 144 7.08 3.21 -3.12
CA LYS A 144 6.59 4.35 -2.32
C LYS A 144 6.21 5.53 -3.21
N ARG A 145 7.06 5.90 -4.16
CA ARG A 145 6.81 7.01 -5.10
C ARG A 145 5.64 6.72 -6.04
N SER A 146 5.61 5.55 -6.66
CA SER A 146 4.55 5.16 -7.60
C SER A 146 3.18 5.09 -6.91
N LEU A 147 3.15 4.52 -5.69
CA LEU A 147 1.96 4.47 -4.87
C LEU A 147 1.49 5.88 -4.47
N TYR A 148 2.41 6.71 -3.97
CA TYR A 148 2.09 8.09 -3.61
C TYR A 148 1.50 8.86 -4.78
N GLN A 149 2.12 8.78 -5.95
CA GLN A 149 1.62 9.46 -7.14
C GLN A 149 0.20 8.99 -7.52
N ARG A 150 -0.01 7.67 -7.59
CA ARG A 150 -1.27 7.12 -8.08
C ARG A 150 -2.42 7.32 -7.08
N ILE A 151 -2.13 7.27 -5.78
CA ILE A 151 -3.13 7.56 -4.74
C ILE A 151 -3.41 9.04 -4.64
N CYS A 152 -2.41 9.93 -4.60
CA CYS A 152 -2.68 11.38 -4.53
C CYS A 152 -3.44 11.93 -5.72
N ARG A 153 -3.38 11.26 -6.89
CA ARG A 153 -4.21 11.58 -8.06
C ARG A 153 -5.71 11.39 -7.82
N SER A 154 -6.10 10.46 -6.94
CA SER A 154 -7.51 10.22 -6.59
C SER A 154 -7.97 10.95 -5.33
N LEU A 155 -7.06 11.61 -4.61
CA LEU A 155 -7.35 12.38 -3.40
C LEU A 155 -7.63 13.85 -3.70
N PHE A 156 -8.50 14.46 -2.91
CA PHE A 156 -8.60 15.92 -2.86
C PHE A 156 -7.32 16.54 -2.29
N ALA A 157 -6.98 17.75 -2.74
CA ALA A 157 -5.76 18.45 -2.31
C ALA A 157 -5.64 18.57 -0.78
N ARG A 158 -6.76 18.73 -0.07
CA ARG A 158 -6.80 18.81 1.40
C ARG A 158 -6.34 17.52 2.11
N ASP A 159 -6.49 16.37 1.47
CA ASP A 159 -6.24 15.06 2.08
C ASP A 159 -4.89 14.46 1.66
N GLN A 160 -4.17 15.08 0.72
CA GLN A 160 -2.89 14.59 0.21
C GLN A 160 -1.80 14.58 1.29
N LEU A 161 -1.65 15.68 2.05
CA LEU A 161 -0.68 15.74 3.15
C LEU A 161 -1.06 14.79 4.29
N LEU A 162 -2.36 14.60 4.53
CA LEU A 162 -2.86 13.65 5.52
C LEU A 162 -2.42 12.22 5.16
N PHE A 163 -2.57 11.83 3.88
CA PHE A 163 -2.09 10.53 3.40
C PHE A 163 -0.58 10.36 3.61
N SER A 164 0.24 11.35 3.25
CA SER A 164 1.69 11.30 3.48
C SER A 164 2.04 11.18 4.96
N PHE A 165 1.33 11.90 5.81
CA PHE A 165 1.53 11.83 7.26
C PHE A 165 1.17 10.44 7.79
N THR A 166 0.01 9.89 7.43
CA THR A 166 -0.38 8.51 7.80
C THR A 166 0.61 7.47 7.28
N MET A 167 1.08 7.63 6.04
CA MET A 167 2.10 6.76 5.45
C MET A 167 3.40 6.79 6.28
N SER A 168 3.86 7.97 6.69
CA SER A 168 5.04 8.12 7.55
C SER A 168 4.85 7.44 8.90
N LEU A 169 3.72 7.72 9.57
CA LEU A 169 3.42 7.16 10.90
C LEU A 169 3.40 5.63 10.90
N LYS A 170 2.86 5.02 9.83
CA LYS A 170 2.78 3.55 9.70
C LYS A 170 4.12 2.90 9.32
N ILE A 171 5.01 3.62 8.65
CA ILE A 171 6.35 3.10 8.26
C ILE A 171 7.32 3.16 9.44
N TYR A 172 7.35 4.28 10.17
CA TYR A 172 8.40 4.55 11.17
C TYR A 172 8.00 4.24 12.62
N ASP A 173 6.81 3.68 12.84
CA ASP A 173 6.25 3.28 14.14
C ASP A 173 6.46 4.33 15.24
N VAL A 174 5.52 5.25 15.36
CA VAL A 174 5.59 6.38 16.28
C VAL A 174 4.93 6.04 17.61
N ASP A 175 5.52 6.53 18.71
CA ASP A 175 4.94 6.40 20.05
C ASP A 175 3.46 6.83 20.06
N PRO A 176 2.53 5.92 20.40
CA PRO A 176 1.10 6.20 20.38
C PRO A 176 0.67 7.33 21.33
N THR A 177 1.37 7.51 22.44
CA THR A 177 1.12 8.55 23.44
C THR A 177 1.50 9.92 22.89
N LEU A 178 2.68 10.04 22.27
CA LEU A 178 3.12 11.27 21.59
C LEU A 178 2.19 11.62 20.42
N LEU A 179 1.84 10.64 19.58
CA LEU A 179 0.92 10.86 18.47
C LEU A 179 -0.45 11.32 18.96
N ARG A 180 -0.98 10.66 19.99
CA ARG A 180 -2.25 11.05 20.61
C ARG A 180 -2.20 12.49 21.13
N TRP A 181 -1.08 12.92 21.68
CA TRP A 181 -0.85 14.29 22.13
C TRP A 181 -0.84 15.30 20.99
N VAL A 182 -0.17 15.00 19.87
CA VAL A 182 -0.17 15.86 18.69
C VAL A 182 -1.61 16.08 18.19
N LEU A 183 -2.41 15.01 18.16
CA LEU A 183 -3.78 15.05 17.65
C LEU A 183 -4.75 15.76 18.61
N MET A 184 -4.79 15.33 19.87
CA MET A 184 -5.82 15.78 20.82
C MET A 184 -5.35 16.91 21.74
N GLY A 185 -4.04 17.11 21.88
CA GLY A 185 -3.48 17.93 22.94
C GLY A 185 -3.47 17.15 24.24
N ASP A 186 -3.99 17.76 25.30
CA ASP A 186 -3.89 17.18 26.64
C ASP A 186 -4.80 15.97 26.91
N PHE A 187 -4.41 15.17 27.90
CA PHE A 187 -5.32 14.21 28.52
C PHE A 187 -6.09 14.97 29.61
N GLU A 188 -7.42 15.02 29.50
CA GLU A 188 -8.30 15.71 30.44
C GLU A 188 -8.14 15.17 31.87
N GLU A 189 -7.19 15.73 32.62
CA GLU A 189 -6.98 15.46 34.05
C GLU A 189 -7.02 16.75 34.85
N GLU A 190 -7.54 16.70 36.07
CA GLU A 190 -7.54 17.83 37.00
C GLU A 190 -6.09 18.23 37.30
N ASP A 191 -5.76 19.51 37.07
CA ASP A 191 -4.43 20.07 37.34
C ASP A 191 -4.31 20.35 38.85
N HIS A 192 -4.13 19.27 39.63
CA HIS A 192 -4.06 19.32 41.09
C HIS A 192 -2.82 20.08 41.62
N HIS A 193 -1.84 20.37 40.75
CA HIS A 193 -0.60 21.07 41.06
C HIS A 193 -0.37 22.25 40.10
N ALA A 194 -1.33 23.18 40.05
CA ALA A 194 -1.22 24.41 39.28
C ALA A 194 -0.06 25.29 39.79
N VAL A 195 1.13 25.11 39.21
CA VAL A 195 2.25 26.04 39.36
C VAL A 195 1.94 27.29 38.53
N PRO A 196 1.92 28.49 39.12
CA PRO A 196 1.63 29.72 38.40
C PRO A 196 2.58 29.89 37.22
N ASN A 197 2.07 30.42 36.11
CA ASN A 197 2.91 30.77 34.98
C ASN A 197 3.98 31.80 35.39
N PRO A 198 5.27 31.44 35.34
CA PRO A 198 6.34 32.35 35.72
C PRO A 198 6.62 33.38 34.62
N PHE A 199 5.99 33.26 33.44
CA PHE A 199 6.23 34.10 32.28
C PHE A 199 5.04 35.03 32.03
N THR A 200 5.28 36.33 32.02
CA THR A 200 4.28 37.33 31.65
C THR A 200 4.02 37.38 30.13
N CYS A 201 4.95 36.87 29.33
CA CYS A 201 4.93 36.89 27.87
C CYS A 201 4.26 35.66 27.23
N LEU A 202 4.06 34.57 27.98
CA LEU A 202 3.36 33.38 27.47
C LEU A 202 1.94 33.32 28.05
N PRO A 203 0.91 33.06 27.24
CA PRO A 203 -0.45 32.82 27.73
C PRO A 203 -0.52 31.66 28.73
N GLU A 204 -1.39 31.79 29.74
CA GLU A 204 -1.61 30.75 30.77
C GLU A 204 -1.97 29.38 30.16
N LEU A 205 -2.74 29.37 29.07
CA LEU A 205 -3.12 28.15 28.36
C LEU A 205 -1.89 27.40 27.83
N ILE A 206 -0.91 28.12 27.27
CA ILE A 206 0.31 27.51 26.72
C ILE A 206 1.16 26.95 27.84
N TRP A 207 1.32 27.71 28.94
CA TRP A 207 2.03 27.22 30.12
C TRP A 207 1.38 25.96 30.70
N LYS A 208 0.05 25.93 30.79
CA LYS A 208 -0.70 24.76 31.22
C LYS A 208 -0.43 23.55 30.31
N LEU A 209 -0.43 23.71 28.99
CA LEU A 209 -0.13 22.63 28.05
C LEU A 209 1.30 22.11 28.20
N LEU A 210 2.28 22.99 28.37
CA LEU A 210 3.68 22.62 28.60
C LEU A 210 3.87 21.87 29.92
N ARG A 211 3.20 22.30 31.00
CA ARG A 211 3.21 21.57 32.28
C ARG A 211 2.59 20.19 32.16
N ARG A 212 1.44 20.08 31.48
CA ARG A 212 0.79 18.79 31.27
C ARG A 212 1.64 17.85 30.42
N ALA A 213 2.26 18.36 29.35
CA ALA A 213 3.23 17.60 28.56
C ALA A 213 4.39 17.09 29.43
N ALA A 214 4.91 17.92 30.35
CA ALA A 214 5.97 17.51 31.26
C ALA A 214 5.60 16.35 32.20
N THR A 215 4.33 16.26 32.59
CA THR A 215 3.84 15.21 33.50
C THR A 215 3.31 13.97 32.79
N GLN A 216 2.80 14.12 31.57
CA GLN A 216 2.05 13.08 30.86
C GLN A 216 2.87 12.40 29.74
N LEU A 217 4.00 12.98 29.33
CA LEU A 217 4.83 12.44 28.25
C LEU A 217 6.24 12.11 28.76
N ASP A 218 6.66 10.87 28.49
CA ASP A 218 8.04 10.45 28.65
C ASP A 218 8.93 11.28 27.71
N GLY A 219 10.07 11.78 28.21
CA GLY A 219 10.96 12.69 27.48
C GLY A 219 10.69 14.19 27.68
N PHE A 220 9.50 14.58 28.18
CA PHE A 220 9.15 15.99 28.40
C PHE A 220 9.32 16.48 29.84
N ALA A 221 9.78 15.63 30.78
CA ALA A 221 9.90 15.97 32.20
C ALA A 221 10.63 17.30 32.46
N HIS A 222 11.66 17.61 31.66
CA HIS A 222 12.47 18.83 31.78
C HIS A 222 11.99 20.01 30.92
N VAL A 223 10.88 19.89 30.20
CA VAL A 223 10.42 20.94 29.27
C VAL A 223 10.09 22.25 30.00
N THR A 224 9.59 22.18 31.23
CA THR A 224 9.27 23.38 32.03
C THR A 224 10.55 24.12 32.45
N GLU A 225 11.60 23.41 32.82
CA GLU A 225 12.93 23.95 33.13
C GLU A 225 13.58 24.54 31.87
N LEU A 226 13.44 23.87 30.73
CA LEU A 226 13.94 24.32 29.44
C LEU A 226 13.29 25.64 29.01
N VAL A 227 11.98 25.78 29.20
CA VAL A 227 11.27 27.04 28.94
C VAL A 227 11.76 28.16 29.86
N GLN A 228 12.10 27.86 31.11
CA GLN A 228 12.68 28.85 32.03
C GLN A 228 14.09 29.29 31.62
N GLN A 229 14.92 28.36 31.16
CA GLN A 229 16.29 28.65 30.71
C GLN A 229 16.31 29.43 29.39
N HIS A 230 15.37 29.16 28.49
CA HIS A 230 15.31 29.74 27.15
C HIS A 230 14.08 30.62 26.92
N ALA A 231 13.63 31.36 27.94
CA ALA A 231 12.37 32.12 27.91
C ALA A 231 12.24 33.07 26.70
N MET A 232 13.33 33.74 26.31
CA MET A 232 13.34 34.62 25.12
C MET A 232 13.06 33.85 23.83
N PHE A 233 13.66 32.67 23.65
CA PHE A 233 13.41 31.84 22.46
C PHE A 233 11.95 31.39 22.38
N PHE A 234 11.35 30.94 23.49
CA PHE A 234 9.94 30.53 23.49
C PHE A 234 8.99 31.69 23.24
N MET A 235 9.36 32.90 23.69
CA MET A 235 8.64 34.13 23.37
C MET A 235 8.74 34.46 21.88
N ASP A 236 9.96 34.47 21.32
CA ASP A 236 10.19 34.71 19.89
C ASP A 236 9.46 33.67 19.03
N PHE A 237 9.46 32.40 19.45
CA PHE A 237 8.73 31.32 18.79
C PHE A 237 7.21 31.55 18.83
N TYR A 238 6.67 32.01 19.97
CA TYR A 238 5.25 32.30 20.08
C TYR A 238 4.84 33.51 19.22
N GLU A 239 5.64 34.57 19.20
CA GLU A 239 5.33 35.83 18.49
C GLU A 239 5.68 35.79 17.00
N SER A 240 6.60 34.93 16.57
CA SER A 240 7.08 34.87 15.19
C SER A 240 5.97 34.49 14.20
N SER A 241 5.96 35.12 13.04
CA SER A 241 5.09 34.70 11.93
C SER A 241 5.50 33.34 11.34
N ASN A 242 6.80 33.00 11.41
CA ASN A 242 7.42 31.78 10.87
C ASN A 242 8.26 31.09 11.95
N PRO A 243 7.64 30.48 12.97
CA PRO A 243 8.38 29.95 14.11
C PRO A 243 9.20 28.70 13.77
N LEU A 244 8.85 27.98 12.70
CA LEU A 244 9.54 26.76 12.26
C LEU A 244 10.88 27.04 11.56
N GLU A 245 11.18 28.30 11.22
CA GLU A 245 12.46 28.71 10.62
C GLU A 245 13.48 29.17 11.68
N LEU A 246 13.06 29.27 12.95
CA LEU A 246 13.94 29.68 14.04
C LEU A 246 14.92 28.55 14.38
N GLU A 247 16.17 28.93 14.68
CA GLU A 247 17.17 27.98 15.17
C GLU A 247 16.75 27.44 16.54
N LEU A 248 16.55 26.13 16.63
CA LEU A 248 16.18 25.46 17.87
C LEU A 248 17.39 25.42 18.83
N PRO A 249 17.21 25.82 20.11
CA PRO A 249 18.19 25.59 21.17
C PRO A 249 18.58 24.10 21.25
N GLY A 250 19.85 23.81 21.55
CA GLY A 250 20.44 22.46 21.44
C GLY A 250 19.53 21.29 21.87
N VAL A 251 18.98 21.35 23.09
CA VAL A 251 18.10 20.28 23.62
C VAL A 251 16.82 20.09 22.79
N LEU A 252 16.24 21.17 22.26
CA LEU A 252 15.07 21.09 21.35
C LEU A 252 15.45 20.56 19.97
N ASN A 253 16.68 20.81 19.52
CA ASN A 253 17.17 20.30 18.25
C ASN A 253 17.39 18.78 18.28
N ASP A 254 17.80 18.25 19.44
CA ASP A 254 18.04 16.81 19.66
C ASP A 254 16.76 15.99 19.83
N MET A 255 15.61 16.65 20.01
CA MET A 255 14.30 15.97 20.04
C MET A 255 13.98 15.30 18.70
N SER A 256 13.30 14.17 18.76
CA SER A 256 12.72 13.50 17.59
C SER A 256 11.69 14.39 16.89
N SER A 257 11.44 14.14 15.60
CA SER A 257 10.51 14.96 14.81
C SER A 257 9.07 14.93 15.36
N ILE A 258 8.65 13.84 16.02
CA ILE A 258 7.32 13.77 16.68
C ILE A 258 7.27 14.60 17.97
N GLU A 259 8.34 14.62 18.76
CA GLU A 259 8.43 15.46 19.97
C GLU A 259 8.44 16.95 19.58
N LYS A 260 9.11 17.31 18.49
CA LYS A 260 9.04 18.67 17.91
C LYS A 260 7.61 19.06 17.52
N LEU A 261 6.81 18.13 16.97
CA LEU A 261 5.39 18.37 16.70
C LEU A 261 4.58 18.64 17.97
N VAL A 262 4.89 17.95 19.07
CA VAL A 262 4.27 18.22 20.39
C VAL A 262 4.59 19.64 20.86
N VAL A 263 5.84 20.08 20.74
CA VAL A 263 6.24 21.45 21.11
C VAL A 263 5.47 22.49 20.28
N VAL A 264 5.39 22.30 18.96
CA VAL A 264 4.59 23.18 18.08
C VAL A 264 3.12 23.15 18.48
N ARG A 265 2.55 21.97 18.78
CA ARG A 265 1.15 21.81 19.20
C ARG A 265 0.83 22.60 20.47
N CYS A 266 1.77 22.66 21.42
CA CYS A 266 1.64 23.42 22.66
C CYS A 266 1.75 24.94 22.44
N LEU A 267 2.70 25.38 21.62
CA LEU A 267 3.01 26.81 21.45
C LEU A 267 2.17 27.50 20.37
N ARG A 268 1.99 26.85 19.22
CA ARG A 268 1.44 27.41 17.98
C ARG A 268 0.60 26.39 17.22
N MET A 269 -0.62 26.16 17.71
CA MET A 269 -1.58 25.24 17.07
C MET A 269 -1.86 25.59 15.60
N ASP A 270 -1.83 26.87 15.23
CA ASP A 270 -2.01 27.34 13.85
C ASP A 270 -0.87 26.90 12.91
N LYS A 271 0.28 26.50 13.45
CA LYS A 271 1.47 26.07 12.70
C LYS A 271 1.66 24.55 12.68
N VAL A 272 0.71 23.77 13.22
CA VAL A 272 0.79 22.30 13.22
C VAL A 272 0.82 21.72 11.80
N VAL A 273 0.02 22.23 10.86
CA VAL A 273 0.01 21.72 9.48
C VAL A 273 1.36 21.95 8.77
N PRO A 274 1.96 23.17 8.81
CA PRO A 274 3.35 23.37 8.36
C PRO A 274 4.37 22.48 9.07
N ALA A 275 4.20 22.23 10.38
CA ALA A 275 5.12 21.36 11.10
C ALA A 275 4.98 19.89 10.68
N ILE A 276 3.75 19.41 10.40
CA ILE A 276 3.51 18.08 9.81
C ILE A 276 4.17 17.97 8.43
N ARG A 277 4.13 19.04 7.63
CA ARG A 277 4.85 19.11 6.35
C ARG A 277 6.36 18.91 6.55
N ASN A 278 6.96 19.60 7.52
CA ASN A 278 8.38 19.41 7.84
C ASN A 278 8.67 17.99 8.34
N TYR A 279 7.82 17.44 9.21
CA TYR A 279 7.93 16.06 9.67
C TYR A 279 7.93 15.07 8.51
N VAL A 280 6.99 15.19 7.56
CA VAL A 280 6.92 14.34 6.37
C VAL A 280 8.16 14.50 5.48
N SER A 281 8.65 15.74 5.30
CA SER A 281 9.86 16.01 4.53
C SER A 281 11.10 15.37 5.17
N GLU A 282 11.23 15.42 6.49
CA GLU A 282 12.33 14.79 7.23
C GLU A 282 12.28 13.26 7.19
N THR A 283 11.09 12.65 7.32
CA THR A 283 10.95 11.19 7.41
C THR A 283 10.87 10.50 6.05
N LEU A 284 9.97 10.94 5.17
CA LEU A 284 9.74 10.34 3.85
C LEU A 284 10.53 11.05 2.74
N GLY A 285 10.87 12.31 2.92
CA GLY A 285 11.51 13.17 1.93
C GLY A 285 10.55 14.19 1.30
N GLU A 286 11.12 15.28 0.80
CA GLU A 286 10.40 16.42 0.19
C GLU A 286 9.40 16.01 -0.91
N TYR A 287 9.70 14.93 -1.64
CA TYR A 287 8.83 14.40 -2.69
C TYR A 287 7.42 14.03 -2.20
N PHE A 288 7.26 13.70 -0.92
CA PHE A 288 5.99 13.27 -0.32
C PHE A 288 5.19 14.42 0.31
N VAL A 289 5.66 15.67 0.19
CA VAL A 289 4.96 16.84 0.71
C VAL A 289 3.92 17.36 -0.27
N GLU A 290 4.29 17.43 -1.55
CA GLU A 290 3.46 18.01 -2.60
C GLU A 290 3.52 17.10 -3.83
N PRO A 291 2.38 16.49 -4.24
CA PRO A 291 2.39 15.56 -5.34
C PRO A 291 2.62 16.30 -6.66
N PRO A 292 3.28 15.64 -7.63
CA PRO A 292 3.46 16.24 -8.95
C PRO A 292 2.12 16.47 -9.64
N LEU A 293 2.03 17.52 -10.45
CA LEU A 293 0.87 17.77 -11.30
C LEU A 293 0.68 16.63 -12.30
N TYR A 294 -0.57 16.25 -12.56
CA TYR A 294 -0.92 15.21 -13.53
C TYR A 294 -1.65 15.82 -14.72
N ALA A 295 -1.29 15.35 -15.92
CA ALA A 295 -2.04 15.61 -17.15
C ALA A 295 -2.85 14.37 -17.51
N LEU A 296 -4.04 14.54 -18.10
CA LEU A 296 -4.88 13.43 -18.57
C LEU A 296 -4.13 12.51 -19.55
N GLU A 297 -3.24 13.09 -20.36
CA GLU A 297 -2.38 12.36 -21.29
C GLU A 297 -1.54 11.29 -20.61
N THR A 298 -0.90 11.62 -19.49
CA THR A 298 -0.08 10.68 -18.72
C THR A 298 -0.91 9.53 -18.18
N VAL A 299 -2.14 9.82 -17.73
CA VAL A 299 -3.06 8.78 -17.21
C VAL A 299 -3.49 7.83 -18.33
N VAL A 300 -3.81 8.36 -19.51
CA VAL A 300 -4.17 7.56 -20.69
C VAL A 300 -3.01 6.67 -21.13
N ASP A 301 -1.78 7.19 -21.10
CA ASP A 301 -0.59 6.42 -21.46
C ASP A 301 -0.29 5.32 -20.46
N GLU A 302 -0.40 5.62 -19.16
CA GLU A 302 -0.27 4.64 -18.08
C GLU A 302 -1.27 3.48 -18.27
N LEU A 303 -2.49 3.75 -18.72
CA LEU A 303 -3.54 2.73 -18.87
C LEU A 303 -3.60 2.09 -20.26
N SER A 304 -2.70 2.47 -21.17
CA SER A 304 -2.70 1.97 -22.56
C SER A 304 -2.56 0.44 -22.69
N TYR A 305 -1.93 -0.22 -21.71
CA TYR A 305 -1.80 -1.68 -21.67
C TYR A 305 -3.09 -2.41 -21.27
N ASP A 306 -4.01 -1.71 -20.59
CA ASP A 306 -5.26 -2.27 -20.11
C ASP A 306 -6.47 -1.36 -20.36
N PRO A 307 -7.05 -1.42 -21.58
CA PRO A 307 -8.23 -0.63 -21.92
C PRO A 307 -9.52 -1.10 -21.22
N SER A 308 -9.45 -2.11 -20.35
CA SER A 308 -10.59 -2.53 -19.52
C SER A 308 -10.75 -1.68 -18.25
N VAL A 309 -9.75 -0.86 -17.91
CA VAL A 309 -9.79 0.02 -16.74
C VAL A 309 -10.46 1.35 -17.12
N PRO A 310 -11.65 1.67 -16.60
CA PRO A 310 -12.30 2.94 -16.87
C PRO A 310 -11.59 4.10 -16.15
N ILE A 311 -11.56 5.27 -16.79
CA ILE A 311 -11.06 6.51 -16.18
C ILE A 311 -12.24 7.31 -15.64
N ILE A 312 -12.21 7.62 -14.34
CA ILE A 312 -13.20 8.47 -13.68
C ILE A 312 -12.55 9.82 -13.43
N LEU A 313 -13.15 10.89 -13.96
CA LEU A 313 -12.72 12.26 -13.71
C LEU A 313 -13.58 12.86 -12.60
N VAL A 314 -12.95 13.18 -11.47
CA VAL A 314 -13.59 13.91 -10.37
C VAL A 314 -13.29 15.39 -10.57
N LEU A 315 -14.35 16.19 -10.73
CA LEU A 315 -14.24 17.61 -11.09
C LEU A 315 -14.74 18.47 -9.95
N SER A 316 -14.05 19.57 -9.68
CA SER A 316 -14.59 20.63 -8.84
C SER A 316 -15.75 21.34 -9.55
N PRO A 317 -16.70 21.93 -8.82
CA PRO A 317 -17.78 22.71 -9.41
C PRO A 317 -17.26 23.77 -10.39
N GLY A 318 -17.79 23.76 -11.62
CA GLY A 318 -17.40 24.70 -12.67
C GLY A 318 -16.18 24.31 -13.52
N ALA A 319 -15.49 23.22 -13.20
CA ALA A 319 -14.43 22.68 -14.06
C ALA A 319 -15.04 21.91 -15.26
N ASP A 320 -14.47 22.10 -16.46
CA ASP A 320 -14.86 21.42 -17.69
C ASP A 320 -13.67 20.66 -18.31
N PRO A 321 -13.70 19.32 -18.38
CA PRO A 321 -12.60 18.52 -18.91
C PRO A 321 -12.62 18.43 -20.44
N ASN A 322 -13.62 18.97 -21.14
CA ASN A 322 -13.79 18.74 -22.58
C ASN A 322 -12.59 19.18 -23.41
N ALA A 323 -12.04 20.37 -23.12
CA ALA A 323 -10.89 20.88 -23.87
C ALA A 323 -9.66 19.98 -23.74
N GLU A 324 -9.39 19.48 -22.53
CA GLU A 324 -8.26 18.57 -22.29
C GLU A 324 -8.52 17.19 -22.91
N LEU A 325 -9.74 16.66 -22.77
CA LEU A 325 -10.15 15.40 -23.38
C LEU A 325 -10.02 15.44 -24.90
N ASP A 326 -10.49 16.50 -25.56
CA ASP A 326 -10.42 16.65 -27.01
C ASP A 326 -8.97 16.71 -27.50
N ARG A 327 -8.12 17.46 -26.79
CA ARG A 327 -6.67 17.52 -27.07
C ARG A 327 -6.03 16.14 -26.99
N VAL A 328 -6.30 15.39 -25.92
CA VAL A 328 -5.71 14.06 -25.71
C VAL A 328 -6.26 13.05 -26.73
N ALA A 329 -7.54 13.14 -27.08
CA ALA A 329 -8.15 12.32 -28.11
C ALA A 329 -7.54 12.58 -29.50
N GLU A 330 -7.25 13.84 -29.84
CA GLU A 330 -6.54 14.19 -31.08
C GLU A 330 -5.14 13.57 -31.13
N LEU A 331 -4.36 13.72 -30.04
CA LEU A 331 -3.01 13.15 -29.94
C LEU A 331 -2.96 11.62 -30.05
N ARG A 332 -4.05 10.93 -29.69
CA ARG A 332 -4.14 9.47 -29.72
C ARG A 332 -4.94 8.95 -30.93
N GLY A 333 -5.29 9.83 -31.89
CA GLY A 333 -6.04 9.46 -33.09
C GLY A 333 -7.47 8.99 -32.82
N MET A 334 -8.04 9.40 -31.69
CA MET A 334 -9.39 9.07 -31.22
C MET A 334 -10.40 10.20 -31.40
N ALA A 335 -10.01 11.35 -31.99
CA ALA A 335 -10.90 12.46 -32.26
C ALA A 335 -12.08 12.10 -33.19
N GLN A 336 -13.03 13.04 -33.35
CA GLN A 336 -14.23 13.12 -34.21
C GLN A 336 -14.95 11.82 -34.64
N SER A 337 -14.26 10.85 -35.26
CA SER A 337 -14.84 9.56 -35.65
C SER A 337 -14.82 8.48 -34.56
N LYS A 338 -14.05 8.67 -33.48
CA LYS A 338 -13.83 7.63 -32.44
C LYS A 338 -14.03 8.10 -31.00
N LEU A 339 -14.41 9.37 -30.79
CA LEU A 339 -14.76 9.92 -29.48
C LEU A 339 -16.25 10.24 -29.46
N PHE A 340 -16.99 9.50 -28.64
CA PHE A 340 -18.42 9.69 -28.46
C PHE A 340 -18.67 10.25 -27.08
N LYS A 341 -19.33 11.40 -27.02
CA LYS A 341 -19.65 12.10 -25.77
C LYS A 341 -21.15 12.05 -25.52
N LEU A 342 -21.55 11.67 -24.32
CA LEU A 342 -22.95 11.71 -23.89
C LEU A 342 -23.08 12.58 -22.65
N SER A 343 -23.94 13.59 -22.75
CA SER A 343 -24.25 14.53 -21.67
C SER A 343 -25.57 14.21 -20.99
N ARG A 344 -25.72 14.69 -19.76
CA ARG A 344 -26.92 14.54 -18.91
C ARG A 344 -28.25 14.76 -19.66
N GLY A 345 -29.18 13.82 -19.53
CA GLY A 345 -30.58 13.93 -19.93
C GLY A 345 -31.44 12.82 -19.33
N GLN A 346 -32.76 13.01 -19.23
CA GLN A 346 -33.67 11.92 -18.84
C GLN A 346 -33.66 10.82 -19.91
N GLY A 347 -33.65 9.55 -19.49
CA GLY A 347 -33.72 8.40 -20.41
C GLY A 347 -32.41 8.05 -21.14
N GLN A 348 -31.26 8.57 -20.67
CA GLN A 348 -29.96 8.35 -21.32
C GLN A 348 -29.25 7.04 -20.92
N ASP A 349 -29.86 6.22 -20.05
CA ASP A 349 -29.24 5.00 -19.53
C ASP A 349 -29.05 3.92 -20.62
N VAL A 350 -30.08 3.68 -21.44
CA VAL A 350 -30.03 2.68 -22.52
C VAL A 350 -29.06 3.11 -23.64
N PRO A 351 -29.13 4.34 -24.18
CA PRO A 351 -28.13 4.84 -25.14
C PRO A 351 -26.70 4.78 -24.61
N ALA A 352 -26.49 5.03 -23.31
CA ALA A 352 -25.18 4.93 -22.69
C ALA A 352 -24.64 3.49 -22.73
N CYS A 353 -25.46 2.49 -22.37
CA CYS A 353 -25.07 1.09 -22.45
C CYS A 353 -24.77 0.65 -23.89
N GLU A 354 -25.61 1.02 -24.86
CA GLU A 354 -25.37 0.70 -26.28
C GLU A 354 -24.07 1.33 -26.81
N MET A 355 -23.80 2.57 -26.42
CA MET A 355 -22.58 3.28 -26.80
C MET A 355 -21.34 2.64 -26.14
N MET A 356 -21.43 2.16 -24.91
CA MET A 356 -20.36 1.38 -24.26
C MET A 356 -20.11 0.06 -24.98
N ASP A 357 -21.16 -0.69 -25.31
CA ASP A 357 -21.02 -1.98 -25.99
C ASP A 357 -20.39 -1.82 -27.38
N THR A 358 -20.83 -0.80 -28.11
CA THR A 358 -20.28 -0.43 -29.42
C THR A 358 -18.83 0.02 -29.28
N GLY A 359 -18.54 0.93 -28.36
CA GLY A 359 -17.18 1.42 -28.12
C GLY A 359 -16.22 0.32 -27.69
N THR A 360 -16.70 -0.65 -26.89
CA THR A 360 -15.91 -1.81 -26.46
C THR A 360 -15.59 -2.76 -27.62
N LYS A 361 -16.52 -2.91 -28.58
CA LYS A 361 -16.33 -3.75 -29.78
C LYS A 361 -15.47 -3.07 -30.85
N GLU A 362 -15.67 -1.78 -31.06
CA GLU A 362 -15.06 -1.02 -32.17
C GLU A 362 -13.79 -0.27 -31.75
N GLY A 363 -13.49 -0.21 -30.46
CA GLY A 363 -12.30 0.45 -29.91
C GLY A 363 -12.43 1.97 -29.87
N HIS A 364 -13.62 2.47 -29.52
CA HIS A 364 -13.90 3.90 -29.40
C HIS A 364 -13.72 4.40 -27.97
N TRP A 365 -13.46 5.69 -27.84
CA TRP A 365 -13.54 6.40 -26.57
C TRP A 365 -14.96 6.87 -26.33
N VAL A 366 -15.48 6.52 -25.16
CA VAL A 366 -16.81 6.90 -24.74
C VAL A 366 -16.69 7.75 -23.48
N PHE A 367 -17.18 8.98 -23.55
CA PHE A 367 -17.16 9.92 -22.45
C PHE A 367 -18.57 10.22 -21.95
N PHE A 368 -18.75 10.07 -20.65
CA PHE A 368 -20.02 10.27 -19.97
C PHE A 368 -19.94 11.46 -19.02
N PHE A 369 -20.79 12.46 -19.25
CA PHE A 369 -20.90 13.61 -18.37
C PHE A 369 -22.15 13.50 -17.49
N PHE A 370 -21.98 12.94 -16.29
CA PHE A 370 -23.03 12.79 -15.27
C PHE A 370 -22.59 13.41 -13.94
N ALA A 371 -23.52 14.05 -13.22
CA ALA A 371 -23.30 14.47 -11.84
C ALA A 371 -23.19 13.26 -10.89
N LYS A 372 -23.88 12.16 -11.21
CA LYS A 372 -23.79 10.87 -10.53
C LYS A 372 -24.06 9.78 -11.55
N LEU A 373 -23.20 8.76 -11.63
CA LEU A 373 -23.39 7.66 -12.56
C LEU A 373 -24.74 6.95 -12.26
N PRO A 374 -25.64 6.78 -13.24
CA PRO A 374 -26.92 6.10 -13.02
C PRO A 374 -26.74 4.64 -12.57
N PRO A 375 -27.62 4.09 -11.71
CA PRO A 375 -27.46 2.73 -11.16
C PRO A 375 -27.32 1.62 -12.22
N LEU A 376 -28.12 1.69 -13.30
CA LEU A 376 -28.05 0.74 -14.40
C LEU A 376 -26.71 0.81 -15.13
N LEU A 377 -26.21 2.02 -15.40
CA LEU A 377 -24.93 2.23 -16.06
C LEU A 377 -23.77 1.74 -15.18
N ARG A 378 -23.86 1.89 -13.85
CA ARG A 378 -22.87 1.35 -12.90
C ARG A 378 -22.79 -0.17 -12.98
N LEU A 379 -23.93 -0.85 -12.94
CA LEU A 379 -24.00 -2.31 -13.00
C LEU A 379 -23.49 -2.82 -14.36
N HIS A 380 -23.89 -2.18 -15.45
CA HIS A 380 -23.43 -2.54 -16.79
C HIS A 380 -21.92 -2.36 -16.94
N ALA A 381 -21.37 -1.22 -16.49
CA ALA A 381 -19.94 -0.96 -16.50
C ALA A 381 -19.14 -1.98 -15.69
N ALA A 382 -19.63 -2.35 -14.51
CA ALA A 382 -19.01 -3.39 -13.69
C ALA A 382 -19.01 -4.75 -14.42
N SER A 383 -20.11 -5.12 -15.06
CA SER A 383 -20.22 -6.37 -15.82
C SER A 383 -19.25 -6.42 -17.00
N VAL A 384 -19.22 -5.37 -17.83
CA VAL A 384 -18.40 -5.30 -19.04
C VAL A 384 -16.90 -5.31 -18.70
N THR A 385 -16.50 -4.63 -17.63
CA THR A 385 -15.10 -4.58 -17.19
C THR A 385 -14.66 -5.91 -16.57
N GLN A 386 -15.52 -6.54 -15.74
CA GLN A 386 -15.23 -7.81 -15.08
C GLN A 386 -15.15 -8.99 -16.06
N ASP A 387 -16.04 -9.05 -17.06
CA ASP A 387 -16.02 -10.10 -18.10
C ASP A 387 -14.72 -10.09 -18.92
N ARG A 388 -14.19 -8.90 -19.25
CA ARG A 388 -12.90 -8.79 -19.94
C ARG A 388 -11.71 -9.07 -19.03
N GLY A 389 -11.77 -8.68 -17.76
CA GLY A 389 -10.78 -9.07 -16.75
C GLY A 389 -10.68 -10.59 -16.64
N LEU A 390 -11.82 -11.28 -16.59
CA LEU A 390 -11.91 -12.74 -16.57
C LEU A 390 -11.44 -13.40 -17.87
N GLN A 391 -11.71 -12.82 -19.04
CA GLN A 391 -11.19 -13.34 -20.32
C GLN A 391 -9.66 -13.18 -20.45
N ARG A 392 -9.05 -12.16 -19.85
CA ARG A 392 -7.58 -12.02 -19.77
C ARG A 392 -6.97 -12.91 -18.70
N CYS A 393 -7.61 -13.06 -17.54
CA CYS A 393 -7.17 -13.94 -16.45
C CYS A 393 -7.58 -15.42 -16.64
N GLY A 394 -8.26 -15.74 -17.74
CA GLY A 394 -8.79 -17.06 -18.11
C GLY A 394 -7.72 -18.07 -18.52
N GLY A 395 -6.74 -18.23 -17.65
CA GLY A 395 -5.80 -19.35 -17.57
C GLY A 395 -5.71 -19.88 -16.14
N GLN A 396 -6.75 -19.76 -15.30
CA GLN A 396 -7.03 -20.63 -14.15
C GLN A 396 -8.33 -20.20 -13.45
N GLY A 397 -9.20 -21.17 -13.20
CA GLY A 397 -10.51 -20.95 -12.59
C GLY A 397 -10.42 -20.54 -11.12
N ALA A 398 -11.06 -19.43 -10.78
CA ALA A 398 -11.44 -19.11 -9.41
C ALA A 398 -12.88 -18.59 -9.41
N ALA A 399 -13.70 -19.16 -8.54
CA ALA A 399 -15.12 -18.86 -8.40
C ALA A 399 -15.35 -17.39 -8.01
N ALA A 400 -16.40 -16.79 -8.56
CA ALA A 400 -16.80 -15.41 -8.29
C ALA A 400 -17.15 -15.20 -6.81
N PRO A 401 -16.55 -14.23 -6.10
CA PRO A 401 -17.04 -13.82 -4.80
C PRO A 401 -18.31 -12.98 -4.96
N GLN A 402 -19.34 -13.32 -4.19
CA GLN A 402 -20.56 -12.52 -4.07
C GLN A 402 -20.24 -11.14 -3.49
N LEU A 403 -20.61 -10.07 -4.21
CA LEU A 403 -20.46 -8.68 -3.79
C LEU A 403 -21.47 -8.33 -2.68
N PRO A 404 -21.05 -7.66 -1.59
CA PRO A 404 -21.97 -7.05 -0.62
C PRO A 404 -22.56 -5.73 -1.18
N PRO A 405 -23.66 -5.21 -0.61
CA PRO A 405 -24.28 -3.99 -1.09
C PRO A 405 -23.46 -2.77 -0.65
N VAL A 406 -22.99 -1.93 -1.58
CA VAL A 406 -22.23 -0.72 -1.23
C VAL A 406 -22.90 0.55 -1.75
N ALA A 407 -23.45 1.26 -0.77
CA ALA A 407 -23.46 2.70 -0.49
C ALA A 407 -23.47 3.71 -1.66
N ASP A 408 -24.57 4.46 -1.68
CA ASP A 408 -24.66 5.85 -2.13
C ASP A 408 -23.72 6.78 -1.34
N VAL A 409 -23.07 7.75 -2.00
CA VAL A 409 -22.87 9.12 -1.47
C VAL A 409 -22.94 10.15 -2.62
N ALA A 410 -23.34 11.36 -2.22
CA ALA A 410 -23.76 12.53 -2.95
C ALA A 410 -22.62 13.48 -3.35
N THR A 411 -22.93 14.37 -4.28
CA THR A 411 -22.24 15.64 -4.53
C THR A 411 -22.45 16.59 -3.37
N GLU A 412 -21.39 17.24 -2.88
CA GLU A 412 -21.46 18.63 -2.37
C GLU A 412 -21.36 19.61 -3.53
#